data_AF-A0A078AJE1-F1
#
_entry.id   AF-A0A078AJE1-F1
#
_cell.length_a   1.000
_cell.length_b   1.000
_cell.length_c   1.000
_cell.angle_alpha   90.00
_cell.angle_beta   90.00
_cell.angle_gamma   90.00
#
_symmetry.space_group_name_H-M   'P 1'
#
loop_
_entity.id
_entity.type
_entity.pdbx_description
1 polymer ?
#
loop_
_entity_poly.entity_id
_entity_poly.type
_entity_poly.pdbx_seq_one_letter_code
_entity_poly.pdbx_strand_id
1 'polypeptide(L)'
;MAEITKSQSIKSEYWTAAFIGILKFVIFSFYGINLWIATIYIDEQRINPNTGKVYTIGNIFTNIFSILNCTSMAFQLIPNIQAIVKAKIIGKQIFDVIDRQSPQKQLVKHQEQLPNFSTITFKNITFKYSSQQNDMLQNINLLIKGQTSTVIVGASGSGKSTIIQLLERFYSPNLGEILIDDVNINNISLRALRESIGYVQQEPILLQGTIRDNILFGNKDATEEEIQNSLRKANASFVFDLENGVDTYVGTSSLVNLSGGQKQRIAIARAL
;
A
#
# COMPACT_ATOMS: atom_id res chain seq x y z
N MET A 1 -22.56 18.36 19.23
CA MET A 1 -21.13 18.10 19.00
C MET A 1 -20.43 19.30 18.35
N ALA A 2 -20.93 19.79 17.20
CA ALA A 2 -20.32 20.93 16.49
C ALA A 2 -20.19 22.23 17.32
N GLU A 3 -21.19 22.60 18.13
CA GLU A 3 -21.11 23.80 19.00
C GLU A 3 -20.06 23.66 20.11
N ILE A 4 -19.88 22.46 20.66
CA ILE A 4 -18.87 22.17 21.68
C ILE A 4 -17.47 22.29 21.06
N THR A 5 -17.27 21.70 19.88
CA THR A 5 -16.01 21.82 19.12
C THR A 5 -15.71 23.29 18.76
N LYS A 6 -16.71 24.06 18.35
CA LYS A 6 -16.57 25.49 18.06
C LYS A 6 -16.17 26.29 19.30
N SER A 7 -16.82 26.05 20.44
CA SER A 7 -16.49 26.69 21.72
C SER A 7 -15.06 26.38 22.17
N GLN A 8 -14.62 25.13 22.02
CA GLN A 8 -13.24 24.73 22.34
C GLN A 8 -12.21 25.37 21.40
N SER A 9 -12.51 25.46 20.09
CA SER A 9 -11.64 26.14 19.12
C SER A 9 -11.45 27.61 19.50
N ILE A 10 -12.54 28.33 19.78
CA ILE A 10 -12.50 29.75 20.15
C ILE A 10 -11.68 29.95 21.43
N LYS A 11 -11.87 29.10 22.45
CA LYS A 11 -11.05 29.15 23.68
C LYS A 11 -9.58 28.91 23.39
N SER A 12 -9.25 27.94 22.54
CA SER A 12 -7.87 27.66 22.13
C SER A 12 -7.25 28.86 21.42
N GLU A 13 -7.98 29.52 20.52
CA GLU A 13 -7.52 30.71 19.82
C GLU A 13 -7.18 31.84 20.79
N TYR A 14 -8.06 32.11 21.78
CA TYR A 14 -7.77 33.11 22.82
C TYR A 14 -6.50 32.79 23.62
N TRP A 15 -6.30 31.53 24.02
CA TRP A 15 -5.08 31.12 24.70
C TRP A 15 -3.84 31.30 23.84
N THR A 16 -3.91 30.93 22.55
CA THR A 16 -2.78 31.14 21.62
C THR A 16 -2.47 32.61 21.40
N ALA A 17 -3.50 33.46 21.26
CA ALA A 17 -3.34 34.89 21.10
C ALA A 17 -2.74 35.55 22.36
N ALA A 18 -3.22 35.17 23.54
CA ALA A 18 -2.68 35.65 24.81
C ALA A 18 -1.20 35.24 24.98
N PHE A 19 -0.85 34.00 24.65
CA PHE A 19 0.53 33.51 24.70
C PHE A 19 1.44 34.29 23.74
N ILE A 20 1.03 34.48 22.48
CA ILE A 20 1.79 35.26 21.49
C ILE A 20 1.94 36.72 21.95
N GLY A 21 0.89 37.30 22.55
CA GLY A 21 0.91 38.65 23.08
C GLY A 21 1.93 38.82 24.20
N ILE A 22 1.91 37.93 25.20
CA ILE A 22 2.87 37.94 26.33
C ILE A 22 4.29 37.73 25.81
N LEU A 23 4.50 36.77 24.90
CA LEU A 23 5.81 36.50 24.32
C LEU A 23 6.38 37.73 23.59
N LYS A 24 5.56 38.39 22.76
CA LYS A 24 5.94 39.62 22.06
C LYS A 24 6.27 40.73 23.04
N PHE A 25 5.45 40.91 24.08
CA PHE A 25 5.71 41.91 25.13
C PHE A 25 7.08 41.70 25.76
N VAL A 26 7.41 40.48 26.19
CA VAL A 26 8.71 40.15 26.79
C VAL A 26 9.86 40.46 25.83
N ILE A 27 9.74 40.08 24.55
CA ILE A 27 10.77 40.33 23.52
C ILE A 27 10.98 41.83 23.31
N PHE A 28 9.91 42.62 23.15
CA PHE A 28 10.03 44.07 22.94
C PHE A 28 10.52 44.80 24.19
N SER A 29 10.09 44.38 25.39
CA SER A 29 10.64 44.90 26.66
C SER A 29 12.13 44.62 26.77
N PHE A 30 12.60 43.43 26.38
CA PHE A 30 14.02 43.10 26.35
C PHE A 30 14.79 44.01 25.38
N TYR A 31 14.27 44.27 24.17
CA TYR A 31 14.89 45.21 23.24
C TYR A 31 14.93 46.64 23.80
N GLY A 32 13.86 47.09 24.46
CA GLY A 32 13.82 48.40 25.12
C GLY A 32 14.88 48.55 26.20
N ILE A 33 15.04 47.53 27.07
CA ILE A 33 16.07 47.52 28.12
C ILE A 33 17.48 47.53 27.51
N ASN A 34 17.73 46.75 26.45
CA ASN A 34 19.03 46.73 25.78
C ASN A 34 19.37 48.08 25.15
N LEU A 35 18.39 48.74 24.52
CA LEU A 35 18.59 50.07 23.94
C LEU A 35 18.86 51.11 25.03
N TRP A 36 18.16 51.04 26.16
CA TRP A 36 18.41 51.90 27.31
C TRP A 36 19.83 51.71 27.88
N ILE A 37 20.26 50.48 28.15
CA ILE A 37 21.63 50.19 28.61
C ILE A 37 22.67 50.67 27.58
N ALA A 38 22.40 50.48 26.30
CA ALA A 38 23.27 50.92 25.23
C ALA A 38 23.47 52.45 25.22
N THR A 39 22.42 53.23 25.53
CA THR A 39 22.55 54.69 25.65
C THR A 39 23.47 55.10 26.80
N ILE A 40 23.38 54.43 27.96
CA ILE A 40 24.27 54.67 29.10
C ILE A 40 25.73 54.36 28.72
N TYR A 41 25.97 53.30 27.95
CA TYR A 41 27.34 52.91 27.57
C TYR A 41 28.00 53.91 26.61
N ILE A 42 27.22 54.60 25.77
CA ILE A 42 27.71 55.71 24.94
C ILE A 42 28.04 56.91 25.83
N ASP A 43 27.12 57.29 26.73
CA ASP A 43 27.26 58.47 27.59
C ASP A 43 28.48 58.36 28.51
N GLU A 44 28.67 57.20 29.14
CA GLU A 44 29.82 56.90 30.01
C GLU A 44 31.13 56.62 29.24
N GLN A 45 31.14 56.71 27.91
CA GLN A 45 32.29 56.40 27.04
C GLN A 45 32.95 55.04 27.36
N ARG A 46 32.14 54.01 27.64
CA ARG A 46 32.67 52.70 28.01
C ARG A 46 33.48 52.08 26.86
N ILE A 47 34.57 51.41 27.23
CA ILE A 47 35.44 50.71 26.28
C ILE A 47 34.83 49.35 25.95
N ASN A 48 34.67 49.06 24.67
CA ASN A 48 34.21 47.76 24.20
C ASN A 48 35.33 46.71 24.38
N PRO A 49 35.10 45.64 25.17
CA PRO A 49 36.11 44.64 25.45
C PRO A 49 36.57 43.87 24.20
N ASN A 50 35.76 43.80 23.14
CA ASN A 50 36.10 43.08 21.92
C ASN A 50 36.96 43.88 20.93
N THR A 51 36.91 45.22 20.99
CA THR A 51 37.62 46.08 20.03
C THR A 51 38.65 47.01 20.68
N GLY A 52 38.64 47.13 22.01
CA GLY A 52 39.51 48.05 22.76
C GLY A 52 39.19 49.53 22.54
N LYS A 53 38.09 49.86 21.85
CA LYS A 53 37.65 51.23 21.53
C LYS A 53 36.33 51.55 22.22
N VAL A 54 36.04 52.84 22.43
CA VAL A 54 34.77 53.30 23.01
C VAL A 54 33.58 52.81 22.16
N TYR A 55 32.46 52.47 22.80
CA TYR A 55 31.24 52.11 22.09
C TYR A 55 30.75 53.27 21.21
N THR A 56 30.56 52.99 19.92
CA THR A 56 29.96 53.93 18.98
C THR A 56 28.49 53.59 18.73
N ILE A 57 27.74 54.56 18.23
CA ILE A 57 26.34 54.38 17.79
C ILE A 57 26.24 53.23 16.77
N GLY A 58 27.21 53.12 15.85
CA GLY A 58 27.29 52.04 14.87
C GLY A 58 27.36 50.64 15.51
N ASN A 59 28.19 50.46 16.54
CA ASN A 59 28.33 49.18 17.24
C ASN A 59 27.01 48.71 17.88
N ILE A 60 26.21 49.65 18.39
CA ILE A 60 24.92 49.36 19.02
C ILE A 60 23.88 48.96 17.98
N PHE A 61 23.78 49.69 16.87
CA PHE A 61 22.89 49.32 15.77
C PHE A 61 23.23 47.93 15.23
N THR A 62 24.52 47.62 15.02
CA THR A 62 24.94 46.30 14.56
C THR A 62 24.57 45.22 15.56
N ASN A 63 24.74 45.45 16.87
CA ASN A 63 24.39 44.47 17.90
C ASN A 63 22.86 44.22 17.94
N ILE A 64 22.05 45.27 18.01
CA ILE A 64 20.59 45.16 18.02
C ILE A 64 20.07 44.45 16.77
N PHE A 65 20.59 44.82 15.59
CA PHE A 65 20.19 44.20 14.33
C PHE A 65 20.60 42.73 14.26
N SER A 66 21.75 42.36 14.82
CA SER A 66 22.20 40.97 14.91
C SER A 66 21.28 40.13 15.80
N ILE A 67 20.88 40.66 16.98
CA ILE A 67 19.95 39.98 17.89
C ILE A 67 18.57 39.80 17.25
N LEU A 68 18.06 40.84 16.58
CA LEU A 68 16.77 40.79 15.86
C LEU A 68 16.76 39.70 14.78
N ASN A 69 17.81 39.64 13.96
CA ASN A 69 17.94 38.64 12.90
C ASN A 69 18.13 37.22 13.47
N CYS A 70 18.90 37.07 14.56
CA CYS A 70 19.06 35.77 15.21
C CYS A 70 17.72 35.26 15.77
N THR A 71 16.93 36.15 16.38
CA THR A 71 15.61 35.81 16.94
C THR A 71 14.64 35.40 15.83
N SER A 72 14.60 36.14 14.72
CA SER A 72 13.71 35.81 13.59
C SER A 72 14.08 34.49 12.92
N MET A 73 15.38 34.21 12.74
CA MET A 73 15.87 32.93 12.20
C MET A 73 15.53 31.75 13.11
N ALA A 74 15.64 31.90 14.44
CA ALA A 74 15.28 30.84 15.39
C ALA A 74 13.80 30.45 15.28
N PHE A 75 12.88 31.42 15.14
CA PHE A 75 11.46 31.12 14.92
C PHE A 75 11.19 30.45 13.57
N GLN A 76 11.96 30.77 12.52
CA GLN A 76 11.81 30.14 11.20
C GLN A 76 12.24 28.66 11.18
N LEU A 77 12.97 28.17 12.18
CA LEU A 77 13.34 26.75 12.28
C LEU A 77 12.20 25.84 12.77
N ILE A 78 11.19 26.40 13.44
CA ILE A 78 10.05 25.64 14.00
C ILE A 78 9.35 24.75 12.96
N PRO A 79 8.95 25.23 11.76
CA PRO A 79 8.31 24.38 10.76
C PRO A 79 9.20 23.21 10.30
N ASN A 80 10.53 23.40 10.26
CA ASN A 80 11.47 22.34 9.86
C ASN A 80 11.49 21.19 10.88
N ILE A 81 11.45 21.51 12.17
CA ILE A 81 11.36 20.51 13.24
C ILE A 81 10.06 19.72 13.11
N GLN A 82 8.93 20.41 12.85
CA GLN A 82 7.64 19.74 12.63
C GLN A 82 7.67 18.81 11.42
N ALA A 83 8.33 19.22 10.33
CA ALA A 83 8.50 18.39 9.14
C ALA A 83 9.29 17.11 9.45
N ILE A 84 10.38 17.20 10.22
CA ILE A 84 11.18 16.04 10.66
C ILE A 84 10.34 15.06 11.49
N VAL A 85 9.55 15.57 12.44
CA VAL A 85 8.67 14.72 13.28
C VAL A 85 7.64 14.00 12.42
N LYS A 86 6.97 14.71 11.48
CA LYS A 86 6.02 14.10 10.54
C LYS A 86 6.68 13.04 9.67
N ALA A 87 7.86 13.34 9.13
CA ALA A 87 8.62 12.40 8.30
C ALA A 87 8.97 11.13 9.09
N LYS A 88 9.32 11.24 10.37
CA LYS A 88 9.60 10.08 11.24
C LYS A 88 8.36 9.20 11.45
N ILE A 89 7.18 9.79 11.64
CA ILE A 89 5.93 9.06 11.83
C ILE A 89 5.54 8.30 10.56
N ILE A 90 5.56 8.98 9.41
CA ILE A 90 5.24 8.37 8.11
C ILE A 90 6.29 7.32 7.75
N GLY A 91 7.56 7.63 7.99
CA GLY A 91 8.68 6.70 7.77
C GLY A 91 8.49 5.40 8.54
N LYS A 92 8.09 5.47 9.82
CA LYS A 92 7.78 4.27 10.60
C LYS A 92 6.71 3.40 9.94
N GLN A 93 5.61 3.98 9.47
CA GLN A 93 4.55 3.22 8.80
C GLN A 93 5.02 2.53 7.51
N ILE A 94 5.91 3.19 6.76
CA ILE A 94 6.51 2.62 5.55
C ILE A 94 7.42 1.44 5.94
N PHE A 95 8.30 1.62 6.93
CA PHE A 95 9.21 0.56 7.39
C PHE A 95 8.47 -0.60 8.04
N ASP A 96 7.39 -0.36 8.78
CA ASP A 96 6.54 -1.41 9.35
C ASP A 96 5.95 -2.33 8.27
N VAL A 97 5.73 -1.81 7.04
CA VAL A 97 5.29 -2.63 5.90
C VAL A 97 6.46 -3.35 5.21
N ILE A 98 7.59 -2.66 5.01
CA ILE A 98 8.78 -3.22 4.36
C ILE A 98 9.36 -4.38 5.18
N ASP A 99 9.47 -4.19 6.50
CA ASP A 99 10.11 -5.16 7.41
C ASP A 99 9.14 -6.27 7.85
N ARG A 100 7.87 -6.19 7.46
CA ARG A 100 6.87 -7.21 7.79
C ARG A 100 7.21 -8.52 7.09
N GLN A 101 7.56 -9.54 7.88
CA GLN A 101 7.73 -10.89 7.37
C GLN A 101 6.38 -11.50 6.99
N SER A 102 6.32 -12.11 5.80
CA SER A 102 5.13 -12.82 5.35
C SER A 102 4.91 -14.09 6.18
N PRO A 103 3.70 -14.36 6.69
CA PRO A 103 3.38 -15.62 7.35
C PRO A 103 3.41 -16.82 6.39
N GLN A 104 3.30 -16.58 5.08
CA GLN A 104 3.58 -17.61 4.07
C GLN A 104 5.09 -17.77 3.91
N LYS A 105 5.68 -18.52 4.84
CA LYS A 105 7.09 -18.89 4.83
C LYS A 105 7.38 -19.67 3.54
N GLN A 106 8.20 -19.13 2.65
CA GLN A 106 8.82 -19.92 1.58
C GLN A 106 9.75 -20.92 2.27
N LEU A 107 9.45 -22.22 2.16
CA LEU A 107 10.31 -23.26 2.72
C LEU A 107 11.56 -23.39 1.82
N VAL A 108 12.71 -23.64 2.44
CA VAL A 108 14.02 -23.66 1.77
C VAL A 108 14.17 -24.82 0.79
N LYS A 109 13.31 -25.85 0.87
CA LYS A 109 13.28 -27.00 -0.03
C LYS A 109 11.89 -27.11 -0.65
N HIS A 110 11.75 -26.59 -1.86
CA HIS A 110 10.54 -26.74 -2.64
C HIS A 110 10.79 -27.61 -3.86
N GLN A 111 9.81 -28.44 -4.21
CA GLN A 111 9.74 -28.93 -5.59
C GLN A 111 9.45 -27.72 -6.49
N GLU A 112 10.38 -27.44 -7.41
CA GLU A 112 10.26 -26.34 -8.37
C GLU A 112 9.39 -26.71 -9.57
N GLN A 113 9.17 -28.01 -9.80
CA GLN A 113 8.32 -28.51 -10.86
C GLN A 113 7.34 -29.52 -10.29
N LEU A 114 6.07 -29.32 -10.63
CA LEU A 114 5.01 -30.28 -10.33
C LEU A 114 4.79 -31.12 -11.59
N PRO A 115 4.91 -32.46 -11.52
CA PRO A 115 4.46 -33.31 -12.61
C PRO A 115 2.94 -33.18 -12.78
N ASN A 116 2.41 -33.72 -13.89
CA ASN A 116 0.97 -33.79 -14.13
C ASN A 116 0.24 -34.37 -12.92
N PHE A 117 -0.69 -33.60 -12.36
CA PHE A 117 -1.41 -33.98 -11.15
C PHE A 117 -2.29 -35.21 -11.34
N SER A 118 -2.16 -36.18 -10.45
CA SER A 118 -3.02 -37.37 -10.42
C SER A 118 -4.19 -37.22 -9.44
N THR A 119 -3.99 -36.55 -8.30
CA THR A 119 -5.00 -36.38 -7.25
C THR A 119 -4.77 -35.13 -6.40
N ILE A 120 -5.86 -34.50 -5.96
CA ILE A 120 -5.87 -33.44 -4.93
C ILE A 120 -6.76 -33.92 -3.78
N THR A 121 -6.21 -33.97 -2.57
CA THR A 121 -6.90 -34.46 -1.39
C THR A 121 -6.94 -33.40 -0.30
N PHE A 122 -8.14 -33.05 0.15
CA PHE A 122 -8.39 -32.25 1.34
C PHE A 122 -8.70 -33.23 2.48
N LYS A 123 -7.90 -33.20 3.55
CA LYS A 123 -8.06 -34.08 4.72
C LYS A 123 -8.43 -33.27 5.96
N ASN A 124 -9.61 -33.51 6.51
CA ASN A 124 -10.13 -32.92 7.75
C ASN A 124 -9.97 -31.39 7.81
N ILE A 125 -10.32 -30.69 6.73
CA ILE A 125 -10.09 -29.26 6.59
C ILE A 125 -11.10 -28.47 7.42
N THR A 126 -10.58 -27.69 8.37
CA THR A 126 -11.34 -26.65 9.08
C THR A 126 -10.67 -25.31 8.82
N PHE A 127 -11.47 -24.32 8.41
CA PHE A 127 -10.97 -23.01 8.04
C PHE A 127 -11.92 -21.88 8.43
N LYS A 128 -11.33 -20.77 8.85
CA LYS A 128 -11.99 -19.54 9.27
C LYS A 128 -11.22 -18.32 8.78
N TYR A 129 -11.94 -17.36 8.19
CA TYR A 129 -11.35 -16.07 7.82
C TYR A 129 -11.05 -15.24 9.09
N SER A 130 -9.93 -14.52 9.10
CA SER A 130 -9.51 -13.71 10.25
C SER A 130 -10.53 -12.63 10.68
N SER A 131 -11.39 -12.20 9.75
CA SER A 131 -12.44 -11.21 9.99
C SER A 131 -13.73 -11.80 10.56
N GLN A 132 -13.90 -13.12 10.55
CA GLN A 132 -15.12 -13.80 10.98
C GLN A 132 -14.89 -14.52 12.31
N GLN A 133 -15.97 -14.76 13.06
CA GLN A 133 -15.91 -15.51 14.32
C GLN A 133 -16.24 -17.01 14.15
N ASN A 134 -16.99 -17.36 13.11
CA ASN A 134 -17.41 -18.74 12.86
C ASN A 134 -16.54 -19.39 11.78
N ASP A 135 -16.38 -20.70 11.85
CA ASP A 135 -15.69 -21.48 10.83
C ASP A 135 -16.49 -21.47 9.53
N MET A 136 -15.82 -21.17 8.42
CA MET A 136 -16.40 -21.21 7.07
C MET A 136 -16.44 -22.66 6.54
N LEU A 137 -15.42 -23.45 6.84
CA LEU A 137 -15.35 -24.87 6.52
C LEU A 137 -15.09 -25.65 7.81
N GLN A 138 -15.81 -26.75 8.02
CA GLN A 138 -15.69 -27.59 9.20
C GLN A 138 -15.50 -29.06 8.78
N ASN A 139 -14.34 -29.63 9.12
CA ASN A 139 -14.00 -31.03 8.90
C ASN A 139 -14.29 -31.57 7.47
N ILE A 140 -13.90 -30.80 6.45
CA ILE A 140 -14.13 -31.15 5.06
C ILE A 140 -13.12 -32.20 4.59
N ASN A 141 -13.63 -33.26 3.96
CA ASN A 141 -12.85 -34.26 3.25
C ASN A 141 -13.28 -34.29 1.79
N LEU A 142 -12.34 -34.06 0.87
CA LEU A 142 -12.61 -33.99 -0.58
C LEU A 142 -11.46 -34.65 -1.34
N LEU A 143 -11.79 -35.51 -2.30
CA LEU A 143 -10.85 -36.12 -3.22
C LEU A 143 -11.21 -35.70 -4.65
N ILE A 144 -10.30 -35.02 -5.32
CA ILE A 144 -10.42 -34.63 -6.73
C ILE A 144 -9.45 -35.50 -7.52
N LYS A 145 -9.97 -36.27 -8.47
CA LYS A 145 -9.15 -37.12 -9.36
C LYS A 145 -8.68 -36.29 -10.55
N GLY A 146 -7.41 -36.41 -10.89
CA GLY A 146 -6.81 -35.86 -12.09
C GLY A 146 -7.51 -36.39 -13.34
N GLN A 147 -7.47 -35.60 -14.42
CA GLN A 147 -8.12 -35.91 -15.69
C GLN A 147 -9.65 -36.08 -15.62
N THR A 148 -10.28 -35.64 -14.53
CA THR A 148 -11.74 -35.61 -14.39
C THR A 148 -12.24 -34.19 -14.12
N SER A 149 -13.48 -33.90 -14.52
CA SER A 149 -14.15 -32.66 -14.15
C SER A 149 -14.93 -32.87 -12.85
N THR A 150 -14.59 -32.11 -11.82
CA THR A 150 -15.29 -32.13 -10.54
C THR A 150 -16.11 -30.85 -10.38
N VAL A 151 -17.40 -31.01 -10.07
CA VAL A 151 -18.32 -29.89 -9.86
C VAL A 151 -18.72 -29.82 -8.39
N ILE A 152 -18.50 -28.68 -7.75
CA ILE A 152 -18.88 -28.43 -6.36
C ILE A 152 -20.16 -27.58 -6.33
N VAL A 153 -21.25 -28.15 -5.80
CA VAL A 153 -22.55 -27.49 -5.69
C VAL A 153 -22.91 -27.24 -4.22
N GLY A 154 -23.69 -26.19 -3.96
CA GLY A 154 -24.13 -25.84 -2.60
C GLY A 154 -24.70 -24.43 -2.52
N ALA A 155 -25.37 -24.11 -1.41
CA ALA A 155 -25.98 -22.80 -1.17
C ALA A 155 -24.97 -21.64 -1.22
N SER A 156 -25.43 -20.42 -1.48
CA SER A 156 -24.56 -19.24 -1.38
C SER A 156 -23.93 -19.17 0.02
N GLY A 157 -22.63 -18.84 0.09
CA GLY A 157 -21.89 -18.81 1.36
C GLY A 157 -21.45 -20.17 1.92
N SER A 158 -21.71 -21.30 1.24
CA SER A 158 -21.30 -22.64 1.70
C SER A 158 -19.79 -22.94 1.61
N GLY A 159 -18.93 -21.94 1.41
CA GLY A 159 -17.48 -22.12 1.33
C GLY A 159 -16.91 -22.67 0.01
N LYS A 160 -17.69 -22.73 -1.09
CA LYS A 160 -17.21 -23.23 -2.41
C LYS A 160 -15.97 -22.48 -2.91
N SER A 161 -16.05 -21.15 -2.95
CA SER A 161 -14.92 -20.31 -3.37
C SER A 161 -13.76 -20.39 -2.36
N THR A 162 -14.04 -20.67 -1.09
CA THR A 162 -13.02 -20.86 -0.06
C THR A 162 -12.17 -22.11 -0.33
N ILE A 163 -12.76 -23.21 -0.83
CA ILE A 163 -12.01 -24.40 -1.24
C ILE A 163 -11.00 -24.05 -2.33
N ILE A 164 -11.42 -23.25 -3.33
CA ILE A 164 -10.54 -22.79 -4.42
C ILE A 164 -9.42 -21.90 -3.85
N GLN A 165 -9.75 -20.94 -2.99
CA GLN A 165 -8.76 -20.04 -2.37
C GLN A 165 -7.73 -20.77 -1.49
N LEU A 166 -8.13 -21.87 -0.85
CA LEU A 166 -7.22 -22.73 -0.10
C LEU A 166 -6.29 -23.52 -1.04
N LEU A 167 -6.82 -24.01 -2.17
CA LEU A 167 -6.01 -24.68 -3.20
C LEU A 167 -4.98 -23.74 -3.84
N GLU A 168 -5.34 -22.49 -4.10
CA GLU A 168 -4.44 -21.44 -4.62
C GLU A 168 -3.43 -20.93 -3.58
N ARG A 169 -3.51 -21.44 -2.35
CA ARG A 169 -2.79 -20.97 -1.16
C ARG A 169 -2.89 -19.45 -1.03
N PHE A 170 -4.08 -18.87 -1.20
CA PHE A 170 -4.34 -17.51 -0.69
C PHE A 170 -4.50 -17.52 0.83
N TYR A 171 -5.01 -18.64 1.36
CA TYR A 171 -5.11 -18.91 2.79
C TYR A 171 -4.52 -20.28 3.10
N SER A 172 -4.19 -20.51 4.37
CA SER A 172 -3.84 -21.82 4.89
C SER A 172 -4.96 -22.31 5.81
N PRO A 173 -5.31 -23.60 5.78
CA PRO A 173 -6.33 -24.13 6.68
C PRO A 173 -5.89 -23.99 8.14
N ASN A 174 -6.85 -23.80 9.05
CA ASN A 174 -6.57 -23.76 10.49
C ASN A 174 -6.25 -25.16 11.03
N LEU A 175 -6.96 -26.17 10.52
CA LEU A 175 -6.73 -27.60 10.81
C LEU A 175 -6.86 -28.42 9.53
N GLY A 176 -6.18 -29.57 9.51
CA GLY A 176 -6.14 -30.47 8.37
C GLY A 176 -5.03 -30.12 7.38
N GLU A 177 -5.00 -30.84 6.27
CA GLU A 177 -3.98 -30.64 5.23
C GLU A 177 -4.54 -30.85 3.82
N ILE A 178 -3.90 -30.19 2.86
CA ILE A 178 -4.19 -30.35 1.43
C ILE A 178 -2.97 -31.03 0.82
N LEU A 179 -3.21 -32.13 0.13
CA LEU A 179 -2.20 -32.94 -0.53
C LEU A 179 -2.42 -32.89 -2.03
N ILE A 180 -1.34 -32.75 -2.78
CA ILE A 180 -1.30 -32.91 -4.23
C ILE A 180 -0.38 -34.12 -4.48
N ASP A 181 -0.93 -35.21 -5.02
CA ASP A 181 -0.20 -36.48 -5.21
C ASP A 181 0.54 -36.94 -3.94
N ASP A 182 -0.18 -36.91 -2.80
CA ASP A 182 0.32 -37.21 -1.45
C ASP A 182 1.41 -36.26 -0.91
N VAL A 183 1.81 -35.23 -1.66
CA VAL A 183 2.72 -34.18 -1.20
C VAL A 183 1.91 -33.05 -0.57
N ASN A 184 2.24 -32.68 0.66
CA ASN A 184 1.59 -31.54 1.33
C ASN A 184 1.82 -30.26 0.53
N ILE A 185 0.74 -29.53 0.26
CA ILE A 185 0.74 -28.32 -0.58
C ILE A 185 1.71 -27.23 -0.07
N ASN A 186 2.02 -27.25 1.23
CA ASN A 186 2.97 -26.32 1.83
C ASN A 186 4.42 -26.59 1.44
N ASN A 187 4.75 -27.84 1.05
CA ASN A 187 6.08 -28.24 0.61
C ASN A 187 6.35 -27.89 -0.87
N ILE A 188 5.34 -27.46 -1.60
CA ILE A 188 5.42 -27.04 -3.00
C ILE A 188 5.71 -25.53 -3.03
N SER A 189 6.53 -25.06 -3.98
CA SER A 189 6.74 -23.62 -4.12
C SER A 189 5.45 -22.93 -4.55
N LEU A 190 5.16 -21.74 -4.00
CA LEU A 190 3.97 -20.98 -4.39
C LEU A 190 3.96 -20.63 -5.88
N ARG A 191 5.14 -20.40 -6.46
CA ARG A 191 5.31 -20.10 -7.88
C ARG A 191 4.91 -21.30 -8.74
N ALA A 192 5.53 -22.46 -8.52
CA ALA A 192 5.23 -23.68 -9.29
C ALA A 192 3.76 -24.09 -9.14
N LEU A 193 3.20 -23.99 -7.93
CA LEU A 193 1.78 -24.27 -7.69
C LEU A 193 0.88 -23.36 -8.55
N ARG A 194 1.11 -22.05 -8.56
CA ARG A 194 0.24 -21.12 -9.28
C ARG A 194 0.46 -21.12 -10.78
N GLU A 195 1.68 -21.41 -11.26
CA GLU A 195 1.96 -21.62 -12.69
C GLU A 195 1.24 -22.87 -13.22
N SER A 196 0.96 -23.85 -12.36
CA SER A 196 0.24 -25.07 -12.72
C SER A 196 -1.30 -24.97 -12.66
N ILE A 197 -1.84 -23.83 -12.20
CA ILE A 197 -3.29 -23.62 -11.99
C ILE A 197 -3.78 -22.49 -12.91
N GLY A 198 -4.64 -22.83 -13.87
CA GLY A 198 -5.45 -21.84 -14.58
C GLY A 198 -6.68 -21.44 -13.76
N TYR A 199 -6.84 -20.15 -13.48
CA TYR A 199 -7.98 -19.64 -12.70
C TYR A 199 -8.80 -18.62 -13.51
N VAL A 200 -10.12 -18.83 -13.53
CA VAL A 200 -11.08 -17.91 -14.15
C VAL A 200 -12.06 -17.44 -13.08
N GLN A 201 -12.03 -16.13 -12.81
CA GLN A 201 -12.91 -15.49 -11.82
C GLN A 201 -14.37 -15.50 -12.25
N GLN A 202 -15.28 -15.54 -11.27
CA GLN A 202 -16.72 -15.37 -11.50
C GLN A 202 -17.04 -14.04 -12.19
N GLU A 203 -16.40 -12.96 -11.75
CA GLU A 203 -16.44 -11.64 -12.39
C GLU A 203 -15.06 -11.35 -12.98
N PRO A 204 -14.86 -11.55 -14.29
CA PRO A 204 -13.56 -11.44 -14.92
C PRO A 204 -13.09 -9.98 -14.99
N ILE A 205 -11.90 -9.72 -14.43
CA ILE A 205 -11.23 -8.43 -14.52
C ILE A 205 -10.21 -8.47 -15.65
N LEU A 206 -10.30 -7.48 -16.54
CA LEU A 206 -9.26 -7.17 -17.52
C LEU A 206 -8.40 -6.02 -16.96
N LEU A 207 -7.09 -6.21 -17.04
CA LEU A 207 -6.10 -5.20 -16.69
C LEU A 207 -6.13 -4.08 -17.72
N GLN A 208 -5.79 -2.88 -17.28
CA GLN A 208 -5.65 -1.72 -18.16
C GLN A 208 -4.46 -1.94 -19.10
N GLY A 209 -4.75 -2.05 -20.40
CA GLY A 209 -3.78 -2.44 -21.42
C GLY A 209 -4.47 -2.96 -22.68
N THR A 210 -3.75 -3.61 -23.57
CA THR A 210 -4.35 -4.28 -24.74
C THR A 210 -4.94 -5.65 -24.38
N ILE A 211 -5.76 -6.21 -25.27
CA ILE A 211 -6.22 -7.60 -25.14
C ILE A 211 -5.01 -8.54 -25.17
N ARG A 212 -4.01 -8.26 -26.02
CA ARG A 212 -2.71 -8.94 -26.06
C ARG A 212 -2.02 -8.93 -24.70
N ASP A 213 -1.88 -7.76 -24.05
CA ASP A 213 -1.25 -7.64 -22.72
C ASP A 213 -1.98 -8.49 -21.68
N ASN A 214 -3.31 -8.53 -21.76
CA ASN A 214 -4.12 -9.35 -20.86
C ASN A 214 -3.86 -10.84 -21.06
N ILE A 215 -3.68 -11.32 -22.30
CA ILE A 215 -3.37 -12.74 -22.57
C ILE A 215 -1.94 -13.06 -22.14
N LEU A 216 -0.97 -12.20 -22.49
CA LEU A 216 0.44 -12.33 -22.10
C LEU A 216 0.66 -12.28 -20.59
N PHE A 217 -0.30 -11.74 -19.83
CA PHE A 217 -0.27 -11.79 -18.37
C PHE A 217 -0.35 -13.23 -17.83
N GLY A 218 -1.00 -14.14 -18.56
CA GLY A 218 -1.05 -15.57 -18.23
C GLY A 218 0.24 -16.30 -18.62
N ASN A 219 0.73 -16.06 -19.83
CA ASN A 219 2.00 -16.59 -20.31
C ASN A 219 2.78 -15.50 -21.09
N LYS A 220 3.87 -15.00 -20.49
CA LYS A 220 4.65 -13.88 -21.03
C LYS A 220 5.40 -14.22 -22.31
N ASP A 221 5.69 -15.50 -22.50
CA ASP A 221 6.49 -16.00 -23.62
C ASP A 221 5.60 -16.55 -24.75
N ALA A 222 4.28 -16.35 -24.68
CA ALA A 222 3.35 -16.85 -25.68
C ALA A 222 3.59 -16.20 -27.04
N THR A 223 3.70 -17.04 -28.06
CA THR A 223 3.81 -16.63 -29.47
C THR A 223 2.49 -16.08 -29.99
N GLU A 224 2.54 -15.34 -31.10
CA GLU A 224 1.33 -14.80 -31.74
C GLU A 224 0.34 -15.93 -32.12
N GLU A 225 0.85 -17.09 -32.57
CA GLU A 225 0.02 -18.25 -32.90
C GLU A 225 -0.69 -18.82 -31.66
N GLU A 226 0.00 -18.88 -30.51
CA GLU A 226 -0.58 -19.34 -29.25
C GLU A 226 -1.67 -18.38 -28.76
N ILE A 227 -1.45 -17.07 -28.87
CA ILE A 227 -2.45 -16.04 -28.53
C ILE A 227 -3.71 -16.21 -29.40
N GLN A 228 -3.54 -16.37 -30.72
CA GLN A 228 -4.67 -16.57 -31.62
C GLN A 228 -5.40 -17.89 -31.35
N ASN A 229 -4.65 -18.95 -31.02
CA ASN A 229 -5.22 -20.25 -30.70
C ASN A 229 -6.00 -20.23 -29.38
N SER A 230 -5.48 -19.58 -28.33
CA SER A 230 -6.18 -19.46 -27.04
C SER A 230 -7.48 -18.67 -27.17
N LEU A 231 -7.47 -17.57 -27.96
CA LEU A 231 -8.66 -16.81 -28.30
C LEU A 231 -9.71 -17.65 -29.02
N ARG A 232 -9.31 -18.47 -30.01
CA ARG A 232 -10.24 -19.38 -30.72
C ARG A 232 -10.82 -20.44 -29.78
N LYS A 233 -9.98 -21.09 -28.95
CA LYS A 233 -10.43 -22.09 -27.96
C LYS A 233 -11.40 -21.52 -26.94
N ALA A 234 -11.20 -20.28 -26.52
CA ALA A 234 -12.09 -19.57 -25.61
C ALA A 234 -13.35 -18.99 -26.27
N ASN A 235 -13.57 -19.24 -27.57
CA ASN A 235 -14.64 -18.64 -28.37
C ASN A 235 -14.61 -17.09 -28.38
N ALA A 236 -13.42 -16.51 -28.28
CA ALA A 236 -13.16 -15.07 -28.24
C ALA A 236 -12.81 -14.49 -29.63
N SER A 237 -13.21 -15.15 -30.72
CA SER A 237 -12.89 -14.70 -32.09
C SER A 237 -13.43 -13.33 -32.46
N PHE A 238 -14.44 -12.81 -31.73
CA PHE A 238 -14.92 -11.43 -31.88
C PHE A 238 -13.81 -10.38 -31.74
N VAL A 239 -12.71 -10.74 -31.05
CA VAL A 239 -11.54 -9.87 -30.92
C VAL A 239 -10.95 -9.52 -32.29
N PHE A 240 -11.02 -10.42 -33.27
CA PHE A 240 -10.52 -10.17 -34.62
C PHE A 240 -11.41 -9.22 -35.44
N ASP A 241 -12.67 -9.04 -35.02
CA ASP A 241 -13.62 -8.11 -35.66
C ASP A 241 -13.51 -6.68 -35.09
N LEU A 242 -12.73 -6.49 -34.02
CA LEU A 242 -12.44 -5.17 -33.47
C LEU A 242 -11.50 -4.40 -34.40
N GLU A 243 -11.64 -3.08 -34.43
CA GLU A 243 -10.84 -2.19 -35.29
C GLU A 243 -9.32 -2.43 -35.16
N ASN A 244 -8.85 -2.67 -33.93
CA ASN A 244 -7.43 -2.91 -33.63
C ASN A 244 -7.14 -4.37 -33.25
N GLY A 245 -8.07 -5.30 -33.48
CA GLY A 245 -7.86 -6.71 -33.18
C GLY A 245 -7.45 -6.99 -31.73
N VAL A 246 -6.40 -7.79 -31.55
CA VAL A 246 -5.75 -8.11 -30.26
C VAL A 246 -5.07 -6.91 -29.60
N ASP A 247 -4.73 -5.87 -30.37
CA ASP A 247 -4.10 -4.65 -29.87
C ASP A 247 -5.14 -3.63 -29.40
N THR A 248 -6.43 -4.01 -29.37
CA THR A 248 -7.50 -3.18 -28.83
C THR A 248 -7.29 -2.92 -27.34
N TYR A 249 -7.33 -1.66 -26.95
CA TYR A 249 -7.15 -1.23 -25.55
C TYR A 249 -8.42 -1.45 -24.72
N VAL A 250 -8.27 -2.08 -23.55
CA VAL A 250 -9.33 -2.47 -22.61
C VAL A 250 -8.97 -2.08 -21.18
N GLY A 251 -9.98 -1.91 -20.32
CA GLY A 251 -9.81 -1.63 -18.90
C GLY A 251 -10.94 -0.76 -18.32
N THR A 252 -10.83 -0.38 -17.05
CA THR A 252 -11.81 0.48 -16.37
C THR A 252 -11.97 1.87 -16.97
N SER A 253 -11.01 2.32 -17.78
CA SER A 253 -11.01 3.63 -18.43
C SER A 253 -11.03 3.57 -19.96
N SER A 254 -11.27 2.39 -20.56
CA SER A 254 -11.29 2.26 -22.02
C SER A 254 -12.63 2.68 -22.62
N LEU A 255 -12.57 3.34 -23.79
CA LEU A 255 -13.75 3.66 -24.62
C LEU A 255 -14.47 2.41 -25.14
N VAL A 256 -13.73 1.29 -25.30
CA VAL A 256 -14.29 0.01 -25.75
C VAL A 256 -15.01 -0.69 -24.60
N ASN A 257 -16.34 -0.70 -24.66
CA ASN A 257 -17.18 -1.40 -23.71
C ASN A 257 -17.37 -2.86 -24.13
N LEU A 258 -16.55 -3.74 -23.56
CA LEU A 258 -16.77 -5.19 -23.68
C LEU A 258 -17.90 -5.63 -22.76
N SER A 259 -18.80 -6.48 -23.28
CA SER A 259 -19.82 -7.15 -22.47
C SER A 259 -19.20 -8.08 -21.43
N GLY A 260 -19.94 -8.43 -20.37
CA GLY A 260 -19.47 -9.35 -19.34
C GLY A 260 -19.02 -10.70 -19.93
N GLY A 261 -19.78 -11.26 -20.88
CA GLY A 261 -19.42 -12.51 -21.56
C GLY A 261 -18.17 -12.40 -22.44
N GLN A 262 -17.95 -11.26 -23.10
CA GLN A 262 -16.71 -11.02 -23.85
C GLN A 262 -15.49 -10.95 -22.92
N LYS A 263 -15.62 -10.23 -21.79
CA LYS A 263 -14.57 -10.19 -20.75
C LYS A 263 -14.27 -11.59 -20.20
N GLN A 264 -15.29 -12.41 -20.00
CA GLN A 264 -15.13 -13.78 -19.53
C GLN A 264 -14.37 -14.65 -20.52
N ARG A 265 -14.69 -14.55 -21.82
CA ARG A 265 -13.97 -15.29 -22.87
C ARG A 265 -12.51 -14.89 -23.00
N ILE A 266 -12.20 -13.59 -22.86
CA ILE A 266 -10.80 -13.14 -22.80
C ILE A 266 -10.10 -13.68 -21.55
N ALA A 267 -10.77 -13.68 -20.39
CA ALA A 267 -10.21 -14.25 -19.17
C ALA A 267 -9.97 -15.76 -19.25
N ILE A 268 -10.82 -16.50 -19.98
CA ILE A 268 -10.61 -17.93 -20.30
C ILE A 268 -9.38 -18.06 -21.21
N ALA A 269 -9.26 -17.26 -22.27
CA ALA A 269 -8.10 -17.28 -23.16
C ALA A 269 -6.79 -16.99 -22.42
N ARG A 270 -6.81 -16.12 -21.41
CA ARG A 270 -5.65 -15.84 -20.53
C ARG A 270 -5.26 -17.02 -19.63
N ALA A 271 -6.21 -17.89 -19.30
CA ALA A 271 -5.98 -19.05 -18.44
C ALA A 271 -5.59 -20.33 -19.22
N LEU A 272 -5.72 -20.31 -20.55
CA LEU A 272 -5.36 -21.39 -21.47
C LEU A 272 -3.97 -21.18 -22.05
#